data_AF-A0A1Q7MNC4-F1
#
_entry.id   AF-A0A1Q7MNC4-F1
#
_cell.length_a   1.000
_cell.length_b   1.000
_cell.length_c   1.000
_cell.angle_alpha   90.00
_cell.angle_beta   90.00
_cell.angle_gamma   90.00
#
_symmetry.space_group_name_H-M   'P 1'
#
loop_
_entity.id
_entity.type
_entity.pdbx_description
1 polymer ?
#
loop_
_entity_poly.entity_id
_entity_poly.type
_entity_poly.pdbx_seq_one_letter_code
_entity_poly.pdbx_strand_id
1 'polypeptide(L)'
;MRTIVMLLALGAIVSFGCGGGPQPPPFKPVADVKQLMQGAIDPSADVIWEATGTIISKDGVLERRPKNQAEWDTVRNAAIMLTESGNLLMMSPRAKDGDVWMKRSQEMIDTGVAAWKAAEAKNVDQLFTIGGDVYEACSHCHQEYMDAIKNANK
;
A
#
# COMPACT_ATOMS: atom_id res chain seq x y z
N MET A 1 53.12 -4.06 -56.32
CA MET A 1 53.47 -2.66 -56.66
C MET A 1 52.26 -1.77 -56.39
N ARG A 2 52.44 -0.75 -55.53
CA ARG A 2 51.67 0.53 -55.46
C ARG A 2 50.24 0.43 -54.88
N THR A 3 50.04 0.65 -53.58
CA THR A 3 49.86 1.94 -52.82
C THR A 3 48.41 2.44 -52.72
N ILE A 4 47.92 2.52 -51.46
CA ILE A 4 47.08 3.59 -50.85
C ILE A 4 45.61 3.60 -51.32
N VAL A 5 44.58 3.51 -50.45
CA VAL A 5 44.00 4.60 -49.64
C VAL A 5 43.22 4.01 -48.44
N MET A 6 43.53 4.50 -47.24
CA MET A 6 42.68 4.46 -46.04
C MET A 6 41.34 5.17 -46.32
N LEU A 7 40.21 4.55 -45.99
CA LEU A 7 38.98 5.28 -45.68
C LEU A 7 38.26 4.56 -44.53
N LEU A 8 38.56 5.06 -43.33
CA LEU A 8 37.73 4.95 -42.14
C LEU A 8 36.34 5.49 -42.46
N ALA A 9 35.33 4.64 -42.41
CA ALA A 9 33.94 5.05 -42.25
C ALA A 9 33.34 4.27 -41.09
N LEU A 10 33.76 4.65 -39.88
CA LEU A 10 33.11 4.30 -38.62
C LEU A 10 31.81 5.12 -38.55
N GLY A 11 30.79 4.72 -39.32
CA GLY A 11 29.54 5.45 -39.50
C GLY A 11 28.42 4.92 -38.62
N ALA A 12 28.34 5.46 -37.40
CA ALA A 12 27.16 5.58 -36.53
C ALA A 12 26.12 4.44 -36.53
N ILE A 13 26.28 3.50 -35.58
CA ILE A 13 25.13 2.82 -34.97
C ILE A 13 24.37 3.90 -34.19
N VAL A 14 23.33 4.47 -34.82
CA VAL A 14 22.40 5.34 -34.10
C VAL A 14 21.49 4.43 -33.28
N SER A 15 21.90 4.19 -32.03
CA SER A 15 21.02 3.66 -31.00
C SER A 15 19.93 4.70 -30.71
N PHE A 16 18.85 4.73 -31.51
CA PHE A 16 17.59 5.37 -31.12
C PHE A 16 16.90 4.47 -30.08
N GLY A 17 17.51 4.40 -28.90
CA GLY A 17 16.94 3.75 -27.74
C GLY A 17 17.10 4.69 -26.57
N CYS A 18 16.04 5.45 -26.27
CA CYS A 18 15.67 5.88 -24.92
C CYS A 18 14.43 6.79 -24.98
N GLY A 19 13.38 6.42 -24.23
CA GLY A 19 12.34 7.35 -23.79
C GLY A 19 11.02 7.29 -24.55
N GLY A 20 10.23 6.25 -24.33
CA GLY A 20 8.90 6.16 -24.92
C GLY A 20 8.06 5.01 -24.39
N GLY A 21 8.12 4.75 -23.09
CA GLY A 21 7.10 3.90 -22.47
C GLY A 21 5.71 4.50 -22.71
N PRO A 22 4.64 3.68 -22.72
CA PRO A 22 3.28 4.20 -22.76
C PRO A 22 3.12 5.30 -21.70
N GLN A 23 2.53 6.43 -22.09
CA GLN A 23 2.21 7.47 -21.12
C GLN A 23 1.33 6.85 -20.02
N PRO A 24 1.56 7.19 -18.74
CA PRO A 24 0.70 6.72 -17.67
C PRO A 24 -0.75 7.04 -18.00
N PRO A 25 -1.71 6.17 -17.64
CA PRO A 25 -3.13 6.50 -17.76
C PRO A 25 -3.41 7.88 -17.13
N PRO A 26 -4.35 8.66 -17.68
CA PRO A 26 -4.61 10.03 -17.23
C PRO A 26 -5.37 10.05 -15.90
N PHE A 27 -4.70 9.62 -14.84
CA PHE A 27 -5.25 9.56 -13.50
C PHE A 27 -5.58 10.96 -12.97
N LYS A 28 -6.68 11.06 -12.21
CA LYS A 28 -7.14 12.30 -11.58
C LYS A 28 -7.16 12.14 -10.06
N PRO A 29 -6.04 12.39 -9.36
CA PRO A 29 -5.99 12.35 -7.89
C PRO A 29 -6.75 13.56 -7.32
N VAL A 30 -7.99 13.34 -6.87
CA VAL A 30 -8.86 14.41 -6.36
C VAL A 30 -8.66 14.72 -4.87
N ALA A 31 -8.12 13.75 -4.11
CA ALA A 31 -7.87 13.85 -2.68
C ALA A 31 -6.38 14.00 -2.40
N ASP A 32 -6.02 14.84 -1.43
CA ASP A 32 -4.67 14.87 -0.87
C ASP A 32 -4.39 13.63 0.00
N VAL A 33 -3.18 13.51 0.55
CA VAL A 33 -2.79 12.38 1.40
C VAL A 33 -3.70 12.28 2.64
N LYS A 34 -4.00 13.40 3.30
CA LYS A 34 -4.79 13.40 4.54
C LYS A 34 -6.23 12.99 4.25
N GLN A 35 -6.82 13.52 3.19
CA GLN A 35 -8.17 13.17 2.76
C GLN A 35 -8.25 11.71 2.33
N LEU A 36 -7.24 11.18 1.65
CA LEU A 36 -7.17 9.74 1.32
C LEU A 36 -7.07 8.88 2.58
N MET A 37 -6.23 9.29 3.54
CA MET A 37 -6.11 8.59 4.82
C MET A 37 -7.46 8.50 5.52
N GLN A 38 -8.08 9.65 5.76
CA GLN A 38 -9.34 9.74 6.50
C GLN A 38 -10.55 9.15 5.75
N GLY A 39 -10.53 9.20 4.41
CA GLY A 39 -11.68 8.83 3.59
C GLY A 39 -11.69 7.37 3.13
N ALA A 40 -10.53 6.70 3.08
CA ALA A 40 -10.43 5.36 2.55
C ALA A 40 -9.53 4.45 3.39
N ILE A 41 -8.35 4.91 3.81
CA ILE A 41 -7.37 4.04 4.47
C ILE A 41 -7.78 3.75 5.92
N ASP A 42 -7.97 4.79 6.73
CA ASP A 42 -8.36 4.68 8.15
C ASP A 42 -9.64 3.84 8.33
N PRO A 43 -10.79 4.14 7.66
CA PRO A 43 -11.99 3.33 7.84
C PRO A 43 -11.83 1.88 7.35
N SER A 44 -10.96 1.62 6.37
CA SER A 44 -10.70 0.25 5.93
C SER A 44 -9.85 -0.53 6.94
N ALA A 45 -8.85 0.12 7.54
CA ALA A 45 -8.07 -0.46 8.62
C ALA A 45 -8.93 -0.72 9.87
N ASP A 46 -9.81 0.22 10.23
CA ASP A 46 -10.75 0.08 11.34
C ASP A 46 -11.62 -1.16 11.17
N VAL A 47 -12.18 -1.39 9.98
CA VAL A 47 -12.98 -2.61 9.71
C VAL A 47 -12.16 -3.89 9.90
N ILE A 48 -10.89 -3.90 9.52
CA ILE A 48 -10.01 -5.07 9.69
C ILE A 48 -9.70 -5.29 11.18
N TRP A 49 -9.36 -4.24 11.92
CA TRP A 49 -9.06 -4.31 13.35
C TRP A 49 -10.29 -4.68 14.17
N GLU A 50 -11.45 -4.11 13.86
CA GLU A 50 -12.70 -4.38 14.54
C GLU A 50 -13.31 -5.74 14.15
N ALA A 51 -12.81 -6.41 13.11
CA ALA A 51 -13.33 -7.73 12.72
C ALA A 51 -13.08 -8.79 13.79
N THR A 52 -11.98 -8.67 14.55
CA THR A 52 -11.53 -9.68 15.52
C THR A 52 -11.21 -9.07 16.87
N GLY A 53 -11.01 -9.90 17.89
CA GLY A 53 -10.47 -9.49 19.19
C GLY A 53 -11.30 -9.94 20.37
N THR A 54 -10.71 -9.82 21.55
CA THR A 54 -11.28 -10.31 22.80
C THR A 54 -11.59 -9.14 23.74
N ILE A 55 -12.81 -9.08 24.25
CA ILE A 55 -13.22 -8.09 25.26
C ILE A 55 -13.34 -8.81 26.60
N ILE A 56 -12.46 -8.47 27.54
CA ILE A 56 -12.53 -8.94 28.92
C ILE A 56 -13.29 -7.88 29.73
N SER A 57 -14.45 -8.25 30.27
CA SER A 57 -15.27 -7.38 31.11
C SER A 57 -15.64 -8.07 32.42
N LYS A 58 -16.25 -7.30 33.33
CA LYS A 58 -16.83 -7.84 34.57
C LYS A 58 -17.89 -8.93 34.32
N ASP A 59 -18.49 -8.94 33.13
CA ASP A 59 -19.57 -9.86 32.75
C ASP A 59 -19.05 -11.10 31.99
N GLY A 60 -17.73 -11.20 31.79
CA GLY A 60 -17.07 -12.34 31.15
C GLY A 60 -16.16 -11.96 29.98
N VAL A 61 -15.79 -12.96 29.19
CA VAL A 61 -14.94 -12.82 27.99
C VAL A 61 -15.83 -12.89 26.74
N LEU A 62 -15.79 -11.84 25.91
CA LEU A 62 -16.49 -11.80 24.62
C LEU A 62 -15.47 -11.86 23.49
N GLU A 63 -15.53 -12.93 22.70
CA GLU A 63 -14.77 -13.06 21.45
C GLU A 63 -15.52 -12.43 20.28
N ARG A 64 -14.88 -11.48 19.60
CA ARG A 64 -15.38 -10.83 18.39
C ARG A 64 -14.80 -11.54 17.16
N ARG A 65 -15.68 -11.89 16.22
CA ARG A 65 -15.34 -12.46 14.92
C ARG A 65 -16.52 -12.33 13.94
N PRO A 66 -16.29 -12.31 12.62
CA PRO A 66 -17.38 -12.32 11.65
C PRO A 66 -18.19 -13.61 11.74
N LYS A 67 -19.53 -13.48 11.78
CA LYS A 67 -20.46 -14.58 12.07
C LYS A 67 -21.16 -15.15 10.84
N ASN A 68 -21.22 -14.38 9.76
CA ASN A 68 -21.92 -14.74 8.54
C ASN A 68 -21.17 -14.24 7.31
N GLN A 69 -21.63 -14.64 6.12
CA GLN A 69 -20.98 -14.28 4.86
C GLN A 69 -20.90 -12.76 4.65
N ALA A 70 -21.95 -12.01 5.00
CA ALA A 70 -21.97 -10.56 4.81
C ALA A 70 -20.91 -9.86 5.67
N GLU A 71 -20.70 -10.31 6.90
CA GLU A 71 -19.63 -9.78 7.76
C GLU A 71 -18.23 -10.12 7.21
N TRP A 72 -18.02 -11.33 6.69
CA TRP A 72 -16.75 -11.68 6.02
C TRP A 72 -16.52 -10.87 4.74
N ASP A 73 -17.58 -10.63 3.96
CA ASP A 73 -17.54 -9.80 2.76
C ASP A 73 -17.17 -8.35 3.10
N THR A 74 -17.67 -7.82 4.21
CA THR A 74 -17.29 -6.49 4.71
C THR A 74 -15.79 -6.40 4.99
N VAL A 75 -15.21 -7.37 5.72
CA VAL A 75 -13.77 -7.40 6.00
C VAL A 75 -12.96 -7.54 4.72
N ARG A 76 -13.38 -8.44 3.82
CA ARG A 76 -12.73 -8.64 2.53
C ARG A 76 -12.69 -7.35 1.70
N ASN A 77 -13.83 -6.67 1.59
CA ASN A 77 -13.95 -5.45 0.80
C ASN A 77 -13.09 -4.32 1.40
N ALA A 78 -13.03 -4.22 2.73
CA ALA A 78 -12.13 -3.29 3.41
C ALA A 78 -10.64 -3.61 3.15
N ALA A 79 -10.25 -4.89 3.19
CA ALA A 79 -8.88 -5.30 2.86
C ALA A 79 -8.49 -4.97 1.42
N ILE A 80 -9.41 -5.14 0.46
CA ILE A 80 -9.22 -4.70 -0.93
C ILE A 80 -9.05 -3.18 -0.99
N MET A 81 -9.90 -2.42 -0.30
CA MET A 81 -9.81 -0.96 -0.28
C MET A 81 -8.49 -0.48 0.32
N LEU A 82 -8.02 -1.10 1.41
CA LEU A 82 -6.73 -0.80 2.01
C LEU A 82 -5.57 -1.08 1.05
N THR A 83 -5.61 -2.23 0.38
CA THR A 83 -4.64 -2.65 -0.63
C THR A 83 -4.57 -1.62 -1.77
N GLU A 84 -5.70 -1.31 -2.40
CA GLU A 84 -5.73 -0.37 -3.52
C GLU A 84 -5.38 1.05 -3.11
N SER A 85 -5.68 1.44 -1.87
CA SER A 85 -5.28 2.76 -1.35
C SER A 85 -3.76 2.92 -1.24
N GLY A 86 -3.00 1.84 -1.08
CA GLY A 86 -1.54 1.88 -1.17
C GLY A 86 -1.06 2.25 -2.58
N ASN A 87 -1.72 1.74 -3.62
CA ASN A 87 -1.46 2.17 -4.99
C ASN A 87 -1.76 3.67 -5.16
N LEU A 88 -2.85 4.15 -4.54
CA LEU A 88 -3.22 5.56 -4.59
C LEU A 88 -2.15 6.47 -3.93
N LEU A 89 -1.54 6.05 -2.82
CA LEU A 89 -0.45 6.79 -2.18
C LEU A 89 0.78 6.95 -3.08
N MET A 90 1.05 5.98 -3.96
CA MET A 90 2.18 6.01 -4.89
C MET A 90 1.94 6.88 -6.14
N MET A 91 0.73 7.41 -6.32
CA MET A 91 0.42 8.29 -7.46
C MET A 91 0.88 9.72 -7.21
N SER A 92 1.44 10.38 -8.24
CA SER A 92 1.63 11.83 -8.23
C SER A 92 0.29 12.55 -8.08
N PRO A 93 0.18 13.64 -7.28
CA PRO A 93 1.25 14.32 -6.54
C PRO A 93 1.42 13.84 -5.08
N ARG A 94 0.75 12.75 -4.67
CA ARG A 94 0.83 12.23 -3.29
C ARG A 94 2.16 11.53 -3.00
N ALA A 95 2.73 10.90 -4.02
CA ALA A 95 4.07 10.32 -3.97
C ALA A 95 5.11 11.35 -3.49
N LYS A 96 6.02 10.92 -2.61
CA LYS A 96 7.07 11.77 -2.04
C LYS A 96 8.45 11.48 -2.64
N ASP A 97 9.39 11.01 -1.83
CA ASP A 97 10.80 10.82 -2.17
C ASP A 97 11.08 9.75 -3.25
N GLY A 98 10.09 8.96 -3.65
CA GLY A 98 10.25 7.90 -4.64
C GLY A 98 11.00 6.68 -4.14
N ASP A 99 11.32 6.61 -2.84
CA ASP A 99 12.08 5.52 -2.22
C ASP A 99 11.33 4.98 -0.99
N VAL A 100 11.61 5.53 0.19
CA VAL A 100 11.00 5.08 1.45
C VAL A 100 9.48 5.18 1.38
N TRP A 101 8.93 6.22 0.74
CA TRP A 101 7.47 6.37 0.56
C TRP A 101 6.88 5.21 -0.23
N MET A 102 7.56 4.79 -1.31
CA MET A 102 7.12 3.69 -2.16
C MET A 102 7.20 2.37 -1.40
N LYS A 103 8.31 2.15 -0.68
CA LYS A 103 8.50 0.96 0.14
C LYS A 103 7.41 0.82 1.21
N ARG A 104 7.09 1.89 1.93
CA ARG A 104 6.02 1.87 2.96
C ARG A 104 4.63 1.73 2.37
N SER A 105 4.37 2.32 1.20
CA SER A 105 3.12 2.12 0.48
C SER A 105 2.94 0.66 0.04
N GLN A 106 4.02 0.02 -0.43
CA GLN A 106 4.02 -1.39 -0.80
C GLN A 106 3.85 -2.32 0.41
N GLU A 107 4.45 -1.97 1.55
CA GLU A 107 4.26 -2.71 2.81
C GLU A 107 2.76 -2.72 3.22
N MET A 108 2.07 -1.59 3.09
CA MET A 108 0.62 -1.52 3.32
C MET A 108 -0.18 -2.37 2.32
N ILE A 109 0.23 -2.39 1.03
CA ILE A 109 -0.37 -3.23 -0.01
C ILE A 109 -0.24 -4.71 0.37
N ASP A 110 0.97 -5.14 0.72
CA ASP A 110 1.27 -6.55 0.97
C ASP A 110 0.49 -7.06 2.20
N THR A 111 0.42 -6.25 3.26
CA THR A 111 -0.39 -6.56 4.44
C THR A 111 -1.90 -6.55 4.13
N GLY A 112 -2.38 -5.61 3.31
CA GLY A 112 -3.76 -5.59 2.82
C GLY A 112 -4.12 -6.86 2.04
N VAL A 113 -3.23 -7.35 1.17
CA VAL A 113 -3.39 -8.62 0.45
C VAL A 113 -3.44 -9.80 1.41
N ALA A 114 -2.62 -9.80 2.47
CA ALA A 114 -2.68 -10.83 3.50
C ALA A 114 -4.04 -10.82 4.22
N ALA A 115 -4.54 -9.65 4.62
CA ALA A 115 -5.85 -9.49 5.25
C ALA A 115 -6.98 -9.97 4.33
N TRP A 116 -6.91 -9.64 3.04
CA TRP A 116 -7.86 -10.10 2.03
C TRP A 116 -7.90 -11.63 1.96
N LYS A 117 -6.74 -12.28 1.86
CA LYS A 117 -6.64 -13.75 1.82
C LYS A 117 -7.17 -14.39 3.10
N ALA A 118 -6.88 -13.82 4.27
CA ALA A 118 -7.41 -14.31 5.54
C ALA A 118 -8.94 -14.20 5.63
N ALA A 119 -9.50 -13.10 5.13
CA ALA A 119 -10.96 -12.90 5.06
C ALA A 119 -11.64 -13.89 4.11
N GLU A 120 -11.09 -14.13 2.92
CA GLU A 120 -11.58 -15.14 1.98
C GLU A 120 -11.53 -16.56 2.58
N ALA A 121 -10.44 -16.88 3.30
CA ALA A 121 -10.28 -18.14 4.00
C ALA A 121 -11.12 -18.25 5.29
N LYS A 122 -11.78 -17.17 5.72
CA LYS A 122 -12.50 -17.06 7.00
C LYS A 122 -11.63 -17.43 8.21
N ASN A 123 -10.33 -17.09 8.15
CA ASN A 123 -9.35 -17.46 9.15
C ASN A 123 -9.22 -16.36 10.22
N VAL A 124 -9.91 -16.54 11.34
CA VAL A 124 -9.99 -15.56 12.43
C VAL A 124 -8.63 -15.33 13.08
N ASP A 125 -7.90 -16.40 13.40
CA ASP A 125 -6.60 -16.29 14.08
C ASP A 125 -5.58 -15.54 13.22
N GLN A 126 -5.55 -15.86 11.93
CA GLN A 126 -4.69 -15.17 10.97
C GLN A 126 -5.10 -13.71 10.80
N LEU A 127 -6.40 -13.43 10.72
CA LEU A 127 -6.89 -12.05 10.60
C LEU A 127 -6.54 -11.22 11.84
N PHE A 128 -6.61 -11.81 13.04
CA PHE A 128 -6.18 -11.16 14.28
C PHE A 128 -4.67 -10.83 14.27
N THR A 129 -3.82 -11.79 13.87
CA THR A 129 -2.38 -11.53 13.73
C THR A 129 -2.09 -10.42 12.73
N ILE A 130 -2.74 -10.46 11.55
CA ILE A 130 -2.57 -9.44 10.52
C ILE A 130 -3.03 -8.06 11.00
N GLY A 131 -3.99 -7.96 11.92
CA GLY A 131 -4.33 -6.69 12.54
C GLY A 131 -3.12 -5.98 13.18
N GLY A 132 -2.23 -6.75 13.81
CA GLY A 132 -0.94 -6.24 14.31
C GLY A 132 0.00 -5.82 13.18
N ASP A 133 0.11 -6.64 12.13
CA ASP A 133 0.96 -6.32 10.96
C ASP A 133 0.50 -5.04 10.24
N VAL A 134 -0.82 -4.79 10.17
CA VAL A 134 -1.38 -3.54 9.63
C VAL A 134 -0.95 -2.37 10.49
N TYR A 135 -1.00 -2.49 11.81
CA TYR A 135 -0.57 -1.44 12.72
C TYR A 135 0.92 -1.10 12.55
N GLU A 136 1.77 -2.12 12.42
CA GLU A 136 3.20 -1.91 12.18
C GLU A 136 3.47 -1.23 10.83
N ALA A 137 2.83 -1.70 9.74
CA ALA A 137 2.96 -1.09 8.42
C ALA A 137 2.57 0.41 8.43
N CYS A 138 1.46 0.74 9.10
CA CYS A 138 1.01 2.12 9.28
C CYS A 138 2.03 2.94 10.10
N SER A 139 2.52 2.37 11.22
CA SER A 139 3.46 3.04 12.12
C SER A 139 4.80 3.33 11.45
N HIS A 140 5.33 2.38 10.68
CA HIS A 140 6.57 2.55 9.91
C HIS A 140 6.48 3.71 8.90
N CYS A 141 5.31 3.96 8.32
CA CYS A 141 5.10 5.11 7.43
C CYS A 141 4.92 6.41 8.23
N HIS A 142 4.08 6.40 9.25
CA HIS A 142 3.74 7.60 10.00
C HIS A 142 4.91 8.16 10.80
N GLN A 143 5.80 7.30 11.31
CA GLN A 143 7.05 7.73 11.96
C GLN A 143 8.00 8.47 11.01
N GLU A 144 7.90 8.27 9.70
CA GLU A 144 8.75 8.95 8.71
C GLU A 144 8.11 10.22 8.15
N TYR A 145 6.78 10.24 7.99
CA TYR A 145 6.09 11.28 7.21
C TYR A 145 4.99 12.05 7.92
N MET A 146 4.64 11.70 9.16
CA MET A 146 3.61 12.39 9.91
C MET A 146 4.24 13.24 11.03
N ASP A 147 4.29 14.55 10.81
CA ASP A 147 4.99 15.49 11.71
C ASP A 147 4.50 15.41 13.16
N ALA A 148 3.21 15.17 13.37
CA ALA A 148 2.64 14.99 14.69
C ALA A 148 3.28 13.81 15.45
N ILE A 149 3.62 12.71 14.76
CA ILE A 149 4.29 11.55 15.37
C ILE A 149 5.79 11.79 15.49
N LYS A 150 6.43 12.33 14.45
CA LYS A 150 7.88 12.63 14.44
C LYS A 150 8.31 13.58 15.55
N ASN A 151 7.41 14.48 15.95
CA ASN A 151 7.69 15.54 16.90
C ASN A 151 6.94 15.34 18.23
N ALA A 152 6.27 14.20 18.45
CA ALA A 152 5.49 13.95 19.67
C ALA A 152 6.32 14.03 20.97
N ASN A 153 7.63 13.79 20.88
CA ASN A 153 8.55 13.74 22.02
C ASN A 153 9.68 14.79 21.93
N LYS A 154 9.52 15.83 21.09
CA LYS A 154 10.47 16.96 21.00
C LYS A 154 9.87 18.17 21.69
#